data_AF-A0A6H0Y664-F1
#
_entry.id   AF-A0A6H0Y664-F1
#
_cell.length_a   1.000
_cell.length_b   1.000
_cell.length_c   1.000
_cell.angle_alpha   90.00
_cell.angle_beta   90.00
_cell.angle_gamma   90.00
#
_symmetry.space_group_name_H-M   'P 1'
#
loop_
_entity.id
_entity.type
_entity.pdbx_description
1 polymer ?
#
loop_
_entity_poly.entity_id
_entity_poly.type
_entity_poly.pdbx_seq_one_letter_code
_entity_poly.pdbx_strand_id
1 'polypeptide(L)'
;MVAWWQAYAFTNGVLNTDNTSIYGLSIDFGPFAFLDNFDPNYTPNHDDHMLRYSYKNQPSIIWWNLVRLGEALGELIGAGGRCDEREFVEEGVSKTWSEELIKRAETLIDRTGEEYKSVFLAEYKRLFGRRLGLKSHKESDFQELYSELLDTLEALELDFNHTFRKLSSIGMADISTEEQRLDIAGRFFHHEGLGSTVAVKDESEARARLARWLEKWRVRIIEDWKETPEADASRAAEMKNANPKFVPRSWILDELIERVEKNGEREILDRIMAMALEPFKDEWGWNKEEEERFCGDVPRYQRAMQCSCSS
;
A
#
# COMPACT_ATOMS: atom_id res chain seq x y z
N MET A 1 9.68 4.67 -3.15
CA MET A 1 8.69 5.20 -2.19
C MET A 1 7.28 4.73 -2.51
N VAL A 2 6.61 5.25 -3.55
CA VAL A 2 5.17 5.02 -3.78
C VAL A 2 4.76 3.55 -3.98
N ALA A 3 5.63 2.68 -4.51
CA ALA A 3 5.37 1.23 -4.57
C ALA A 3 5.16 0.61 -3.17
N TRP A 4 5.87 1.09 -2.14
CA TRP A 4 5.63 0.69 -0.75
C TRP A 4 4.31 1.21 -0.23
N TRP A 5 3.93 2.44 -0.56
CA TRP A 5 2.63 2.98 -0.18
C TRP A 5 1.49 2.15 -0.75
N GLN A 6 1.59 1.74 -2.01
CA GLN A 6 0.62 0.84 -2.62
C GLN A 6 0.61 -0.53 -1.93
N ALA A 7 1.78 -1.17 -1.78
CA ALA A 7 1.85 -2.52 -1.23
C ALA A 7 1.41 -2.66 0.24
N TYR A 8 1.40 -1.56 1.01
CA TYR A 8 0.98 -1.55 2.42
C TYR A 8 -0.27 -0.70 2.66
N ALA A 9 -0.93 -0.27 1.58
CA ALA A 9 -2.14 0.53 1.64
C ALA A 9 -2.03 1.84 2.42
N PHE A 10 -0.89 2.52 2.31
CA PHE A 10 -0.71 3.87 2.85
C PHE A 10 -1.21 4.92 1.84
N THR A 11 -1.94 5.91 2.33
CA THR A 11 -2.47 7.03 1.56
C THR A 11 -2.03 8.33 2.22
N ASN A 12 -1.25 9.16 1.53
CA ASN A 12 -0.70 10.38 2.12
C ASN A 12 -1.74 11.49 2.32
N GLY A 13 -2.69 11.65 1.38
CA GLY A 13 -3.78 12.62 1.46
C GLY A 13 -3.46 14.03 0.93
N VAL A 14 -2.19 14.46 0.88
CA VAL A 14 -1.77 15.77 0.35
C VAL A 14 -0.45 15.67 -0.40
N LEU A 15 -0.50 15.18 -1.64
CA LEU A 15 0.69 14.98 -2.48
C LEU A 15 0.98 16.18 -3.41
N ASN A 16 1.02 17.38 -2.82
CA ASN A 16 1.51 18.57 -3.51
C ASN A 16 3.03 18.46 -3.79
N THR A 17 3.57 19.31 -4.67
CA THR A 17 4.99 19.25 -5.07
C THR A 17 5.95 19.57 -3.92
N ASP A 18 5.57 20.48 -3.01
CA ASP A 18 6.29 20.83 -1.78
C ASP A 18 6.34 19.66 -0.77
N ASN A 19 5.38 18.73 -0.84
CA ASN A 19 5.34 17.50 -0.03
C ASN A 19 6.01 16.30 -0.71
N THR A 20 6.72 16.52 -1.81
CA THR A 20 7.48 15.47 -2.51
C THR A 20 8.97 15.60 -2.20
N SER A 21 9.47 14.77 -1.28
CA SER A 21 10.88 14.76 -0.91
C SER A 21 11.79 14.37 -2.07
N ILE A 22 12.86 15.14 -2.30
CA ILE A 22 13.90 14.82 -3.30
C ILE A 22 14.64 13.50 -2.97
N TYR A 23 14.67 13.12 -1.70
CA TYR A 23 15.24 11.84 -1.24
C TYR A 23 14.28 10.66 -1.40
N GLY A 24 13.03 10.90 -1.83
CA GLY A 24 11.99 9.87 -1.91
C GLY A 24 11.53 9.38 -0.53
N LEU A 25 11.53 10.26 0.47
CA LEU A 25 10.99 10.00 1.81
C LEU A 25 9.52 10.41 1.89
N SER A 26 8.72 9.67 2.68
CA SER A 26 7.40 10.13 3.11
C SER A 26 7.58 11.33 4.04
N ILE A 27 6.95 12.45 3.72
CA ILE A 27 6.99 13.69 4.52
C ILE A 27 5.60 14.31 4.62
N ASP A 28 5.50 15.30 5.51
CA ASP A 28 4.30 16.09 5.77
C ASP A 28 3.04 15.25 6.05
N PHE A 29 3.05 14.60 7.23
CA PHE A 29 1.96 13.75 7.70
C PHE A 29 0.80 14.62 8.21
N GLY A 30 -0.06 15.06 7.29
CA GLY A 30 -1.35 15.71 7.58
C GLY A 30 -2.48 14.68 7.64
N PRO A 31 -3.47 14.73 6.73
CA PRO A 31 -4.54 13.73 6.69
C PRO A 31 -4.05 12.44 6.01
N PHE A 32 -3.10 11.73 6.59
CA PHE A 32 -2.72 10.42 6.09
C PHE A 32 -3.63 9.33 6.66
N ALA A 33 -3.74 8.20 5.95
CA ALA A 33 -4.32 7.00 6.53
C ALA A 33 -3.74 5.74 5.90
N PHE A 34 -3.79 4.65 6.67
CA PHE A 34 -3.72 3.31 6.11
C PHE A 34 -5.13 2.82 5.78
N LEU A 35 -5.33 2.16 4.63
CA LEU A 35 -6.64 1.61 4.30
C LEU A 35 -7.06 0.54 5.30
N ASP A 36 -8.34 0.60 5.65
CA ASP A 36 -9.07 -0.49 6.30
C ASP A 36 -9.49 -1.50 5.24
N ASN A 37 -10.72 -1.36 4.77
CA ASN A 37 -11.20 -2.08 3.60
C ASN A 37 -10.47 -1.58 2.35
N PHE A 38 -10.19 -2.49 1.43
CA PHE A 38 -9.61 -2.09 0.16
C PHE A 38 -10.64 -1.32 -0.69
N ASP A 39 -10.42 0.00 -0.80
CA ASP A 39 -11.10 0.87 -1.76
C ASP A 39 -10.04 1.64 -2.55
N PRO A 40 -9.88 1.37 -3.86
CA PRO A 40 -8.89 2.08 -4.66
C PRO A 40 -9.17 3.58 -4.81
N ASN A 41 -10.40 4.02 -4.56
CA ASN A 41 -10.84 5.41 -4.66
C ASN A 41 -10.73 6.17 -3.34
N TYR A 42 -10.40 5.50 -2.23
CA TYR A 42 -10.31 6.14 -0.93
C TYR A 42 -9.27 7.25 -0.92
N THR A 43 -9.64 8.39 -0.34
CA THR A 43 -8.74 9.48 0.03
C THR A 43 -8.99 9.83 1.50
N PRO A 44 -7.94 9.97 2.33
CA PRO A 44 -8.08 10.35 3.73
C PRO A 44 -8.37 11.84 3.94
N ASN A 45 -8.16 12.65 2.91
CA ASN A 45 -8.39 14.09 2.97
C ASN A 45 -9.83 14.42 2.56
N HIS A 46 -10.63 14.92 3.51
CA HIS A 46 -12.02 15.29 3.25
C HIS A 46 -12.19 16.42 2.22
N ASP A 47 -11.16 17.25 2.00
CA ASP A 47 -11.16 18.37 1.04
C ASP A 47 -10.88 17.90 -0.39
N ASP A 48 -10.42 16.65 -0.57
CA ASP A 48 -10.08 16.08 -1.88
C ASP A 48 -11.31 15.51 -2.60
N HIS A 49 -12.29 16.38 -2.87
CA HIS A 49 -13.55 16.00 -3.55
C HIS A 49 -13.33 15.40 -4.94
N MET A 50 -12.20 15.71 -5.59
CA MET A 50 -11.85 15.21 -6.92
C MET A 50 -11.07 13.89 -6.88
N LEU A 51 -10.82 13.35 -5.68
CA LEU A 51 -10.06 12.11 -5.45
C LEU A 51 -8.66 12.16 -6.09
N ARG A 52 -8.08 13.37 -6.18
CA ARG A 52 -6.77 13.62 -6.80
C ARG A 52 -5.69 12.81 -6.11
N TYR A 53 -5.75 12.70 -4.78
CA TYR A 53 -4.78 12.01 -3.93
C TYR A 53 -5.29 10.68 -3.40
N SER A 54 -6.33 10.12 -4.03
CA SER A 54 -6.82 8.77 -3.72
C SER A 54 -5.73 7.71 -3.85
N TYR A 55 -5.91 6.59 -3.15
CA TYR A 55 -4.97 5.46 -3.12
C TYR A 55 -4.44 5.10 -4.51
N LYS A 56 -5.33 4.88 -5.49
CA LYS A 56 -4.96 4.47 -6.86
C LYS A 56 -4.22 5.56 -7.65
N ASN A 57 -4.43 6.83 -7.31
CA ASN A 57 -3.88 7.96 -8.06
C ASN A 57 -2.48 8.36 -7.58
N GLN A 58 -2.06 7.95 -6.37
CA GLN A 58 -0.75 8.31 -5.81
C GLN A 58 0.44 8.04 -6.77
N PRO A 59 0.54 6.90 -7.48
CA PRO A 59 1.63 6.68 -8.44
C PRO A 59 1.63 7.70 -9.60
N SER A 60 0.46 8.02 -10.15
CA SER A 60 0.34 9.01 -11.23
C SER A 60 0.64 10.43 -10.74
N ILE A 61 0.26 10.76 -9.51
CA ILE A 61 0.56 12.07 -8.90
C ILE A 61 2.05 12.22 -8.62
N ILE A 62 2.72 11.20 -8.09
CA ILE A 62 4.18 11.25 -7.91
C ILE A 62 4.89 11.45 -9.25
N TRP A 63 4.43 10.77 -10.31
CA TRP A 63 4.95 11.03 -11.66
C TRP A 63 4.72 12.48 -12.10
N TRP A 64 3.51 13.01 -11.89
CA TRP A 64 3.21 14.41 -12.22
C TRP A 64 4.11 15.39 -11.46
N ASN A 65 4.39 15.15 -10.17
CA ASN A 65 5.32 15.96 -9.38
C ASN A 65 6.77 15.86 -9.91
N LEU A 66 7.21 14.69 -10.35
CA LEU A 66 8.52 14.51 -10.98
C LEU A 66 8.62 15.26 -12.32
N VAL A 67 7.55 15.30 -13.10
CA VAL A 67 7.50 16.13 -14.32
C VAL A 67 7.63 17.61 -13.97
N ARG A 68 6.93 18.12 -12.93
CA ARG A 68 7.10 19.51 -12.48
C ARG A 68 8.54 19.82 -12.07
N LEU A 69 9.19 18.89 -11.37
CA LEU A 69 10.61 19.01 -11.03
C LEU A 69 11.50 19.03 -12.30
N GLY A 70 11.23 18.14 -13.25
CA GLY A 70 11.95 18.08 -14.53
C GLY A 70 11.84 19.38 -15.32
N GLU A 71 10.64 19.97 -15.40
CA GLU A 71 10.41 21.27 -16.03
C GLU A 71 11.16 22.39 -15.33
N ALA A 72 11.15 22.42 -13.99
CA ALA A 72 11.89 23.41 -13.21
C ALA A 72 13.42 23.32 -13.42
N LEU A 73 13.92 22.13 -13.74
CA LEU A 73 15.33 21.87 -14.06
C LEU A 73 15.63 21.90 -15.57
N GLY A 74 14.63 22.22 -16.41
CA GLY A 74 14.67 22.03 -17.86
C GLY A 74 15.85 22.73 -18.54
N GLU A 75 16.13 23.97 -18.15
CA GLU A 75 17.26 24.74 -18.69
C GLU A 75 18.60 24.09 -18.36
N LEU A 76 18.79 23.64 -17.12
CA LEU A 76 20.04 23.01 -16.65
C LEU A 76 20.27 21.66 -17.35
N ILE A 77 19.27 20.78 -17.35
CA ILE A 77 19.40 19.44 -17.94
C ILE A 77 19.50 19.50 -19.47
N GLY A 78 18.79 20.45 -20.08
CA GLY A 78 18.82 20.67 -21.52
C GLY A 78 20.14 21.29 -21.99
N ALA A 79 20.70 22.26 -21.25
CA ALA A 79 22.04 22.80 -21.52
C ALA A 79 23.13 21.73 -21.35
N GLY A 80 23.00 20.86 -20.34
CA GLY A 80 24.00 19.85 -19.95
C GLY A 80 25.41 20.42 -19.93
N GLY A 81 26.32 19.96 -20.79
CA GLY A 81 27.70 20.45 -20.77
C GLY A 81 27.85 21.97 -20.98
N ARG A 82 26.85 22.63 -21.59
CA ARG A 82 26.84 24.09 -21.76
C ARG A 82 26.42 24.86 -20.51
N CYS A 83 25.96 24.18 -19.44
CA CYS A 83 25.50 24.88 -18.23
C CYS A 83 26.62 25.64 -17.49
N ASP A 84 27.87 25.26 -17.73
CA ASP A 84 29.06 25.93 -17.18
C ASP A 84 29.67 26.95 -18.16
N GLU A 85 29.12 27.10 -19.37
CA GLU A 85 29.60 28.10 -20.31
C GLU A 85 29.25 29.50 -19.81
N ARG A 86 30.19 30.44 -19.99
CA ARG A 86 30.03 31.81 -19.49
C ARG A 86 28.75 32.48 -20.01
N GLU A 87 28.39 32.26 -21.27
CA GLU A 87 27.15 32.78 -21.86
C GLU A 87 25.92 32.26 -21.09
N PHE A 88 25.85 30.97 -20.76
CA PHE A 88 24.73 30.41 -20.01
C PHE A 88 24.67 30.94 -18.57
N VAL A 89 25.81 31.06 -17.91
CA VAL A 89 25.89 31.54 -16.52
C VAL A 89 25.52 33.03 -16.42
N GLU A 90 25.97 33.85 -17.37
CA GLU A 90 25.76 35.30 -17.36
C GLU A 90 24.41 35.70 -17.97
N GLU A 91 23.95 35.00 -19.02
CA GLU A 91 22.80 35.41 -19.85
C GLU A 91 21.67 34.37 -19.93
N GLY A 92 21.87 33.14 -19.44
CA GLY A 92 20.88 32.06 -19.49
C GLY A 92 20.78 31.38 -20.86
N VAL A 93 19.57 30.96 -21.24
CA VAL A 93 19.34 30.23 -22.51
C VAL A 93 19.45 31.16 -23.71
N SER A 94 20.41 30.89 -24.60
CA SER A 94 20.57 31.63 -25.85
C SER A 94 19.60 31.15 -26.94
N LYS A 95 19.11 32.09 -27.74
CA LYS A 95 18.14 31.82 -28.81
C LYS A 95 18.68 30.93 -29.92
N THR A 96 20.01 30.85 -30.08
CA THR A 96 20.64 30.08 -31.16
C THR A 96 20.54 28.57 -30.94
N TRP A 97 20.35 28.12 -29.69
CA TRP A 97 20.30 26.71 -29.34
C TRP A 97 19.14 26.33 -28.40
N SER A 98 18.16 27.22 -28.22
CA SER A 98 16.97 26.97 -27.40
C SER A 98 16.15 25.77 -27.85
N GLU A 99 16.02 25.54 -29.16
CA GLU A 99 15.32 24.38 -29.71
C GLU A 99 16.04 23.06 -29.36
N GLU A 100 17.37 23.06 -29.42
CA GLU A 100 18.20 21.90 -29.04
C GLU A 100 18.07 21.59 -27.54
N LEU A 101 18.12 22.63 -26.70
CA LEU A 101 17.91 22.53 -25.25
C LEU A 101 16.55 21.92 -24.92
N ILE A 102 15.47 22.50 -25.46
CA ILE A 102 14.09 22.08 -25.16
C ILE A 102 13.92 20.62 -25.55
N LYS A 103 14.30 20.25 -26.77
CA LYS A 103 14.21 18.88 -27.25
C LYS A 103 14.98 17.90 -26.36
N ARG A 104 16.15 18.29 -25.87
CA ARG A 104 16.94 17.46 -24.97
C ARG A 104 16.29 17.32 -23.60
N ALA A 105 15.78 18.41 -23.02
CA ALA A 105 15.09 18.38 -21.73
C ALA A 105 13.84 17.49 -21.80
N GLU A 106 13.00 17.65 -22.82
CA GLU A 106 11.81 16.81 -23.08
C GLU A 106 12.21 15.33 -23.20
N THR A 107 13.23 15.02 -24.00
CA THR A 107 13.72 13.65 -24.15
C THR A 107 14.18 13.03 -22.82
N LEU A 108 14.83 13.81 -21.95
CA LEU A 108 15.27 13.34 -20.64
C LEU A 108 14.10 13.10 -19.69
N ILE A 109 13.10 14.00 -19.70
CA ILE A 109 11.87 13.85 -18.91
C ILE A 109 11.12 12.59 -19.36
N ASP A 110 10.91 12.39 -20.66
CA ASP A 110 10.22 11.21 -21.20
C ASP A 110 10.92 9.91 -20.83
N ARG A 111 12.26 9.86 -20.98
CA ARG A 111 13.05 8.69 -20.57
C ARG A 111 12.95 8.41 -19.07
N THR A 112 12.90 9.46 -18.25
CA THR A 112 12.70 9.32 -16.80
C THR A 112 11.31 8.74 -16.49
N GLY A 113 10.30 9.02 -17.31
CA GLY A 113 8.96 8.42 -17.19
C GLY A 113 8.96 6.91 -17.39
N GLU A 114 9.69 6.43 -18.40
CA GLU A 114 9.84 4.99 -18.64
C GLU A 114 10.60 4.30 -17.50
N GLU A 115 11.68 4.91 -17.00
CA GLU A 115 12.41 4.40 -15.83
C GLU A 115 11.55 4.40 -14.57
N TYR A 116 10.79 5.47 -14.32
CA TYR A 116 9.86 5.56 -13.19
C TYR A 116 8.85 4.41 -13.22
N LYS A 117 8.22 4.18 -14.37
CA LYS A 117 7.25 3.10 -14.55
C LYS A 117 7.89 1.73 -14.35
N SER A 118 9.07 1.50 -14.92
CA SER A 118 9.83 0.26 -14.78
C SER A 118 10.16 -0.04 -13.32
N VAL A 119 10.76 0.92 -12.62
CA VAL A 119 11.14 0.79 -11.20
C VAL A 119 9.91 0.62 -10.31
N PHE A 120 8.85 1.40 -10.54
CA PHE A 120 7.59 1.28 -9.81
C PHE A 120 6.98 -0.11 -9.96
N LEU A 121 6.83 -0.61 -11.19
CA LEU A 121 6.22 -1.92 -11.44
C LEU A 121 7.08 -3.06 -10.90
N ALA A 122 8.40 -2.99 -11.04
CA ALA A 122 9.31 -3.98 -10.50
C ALA A 122 9.20 -4.06 -8.97
N GLU A 123 9.26 -2.92 -8.28
CA GLU A 123 9.13 -2.88 -6.82
C GLU A 123 7.73 -3.26 -6.35
N TYR A 124 6.68 -2.86 -7.07
CA TYR A 124 5.30 -3.25 -6.79
C TYR A 124 5.15 -4.79 -6.84
N LYS A 125 5.58 -5.41 -7.94
CA LYS A 125 5.56 -6.88 -8.11
C LYS A 125 6.40 -7.58 -7.04
N ARG A 126 7.59 -7.04 -6.72
CA ARG A 126 8.47 -7.58 -5.67
C ARG A 126 7.79 -7.57 -4.30
N LEU A 127 7.15 -6.47 -3.93
CA LEU A 127 6.51 -6.30 -2.63
C LEU A 127 5.25 -7.16 -2.51
N PHE A 128 4.34 -7.13 -3.50
CA PHE A 128 3.14 -7.97 -3.48
C PHE A 128 3.50 -9.46 -3.51
N GLY A 129 4.49 -9.87 -4.31
CA GLY A 129 4.99 -11.24 -4.33
C GLY A 129 5.47 -11.70 -2.95
N ARG A 130 6.26 -10.87 -2.25
CA ARG A 130 6.68 -11.16 -0.86
C ARG A 130 5.50 -11.25 0.10
N ARG A 131 4.53 -10.34 0.02
CA ARG A 131 3.33 -10.37 0.86
C ARG A 131 2.46 -11.60 0.62
N LEU A 132 2.50 -12.17 -0.59
CA LEU A 132 1.81 -13.41 -0.96
C LEU A 132 2.63 -14.67 -0.70
N GLY A 133 3.89 -14.54 -0.28
CA GLY A 133 4.78 -15.67 -0.03
C GLY A 133 5.37 -16.30 -1.29
N LEU A 134 5.48 -15.58 -2.40
CA LEU A 134 6.14 -16.07 -3.62
C LEU A 134 7.67 -15.92 -3.51
N LYS A 135 8.41 -16.96 -3.92
CA LYS A 135 9.89 -16.95 -4.04
C LYS A 135 10.36 -16.46 -5.40
N SER A 136 9.59 -16.76 -6.43
CA SER A 136 9.92 -16.42 -7.81
C SER A 136 8.82 -15.55 -8.41
N HIS A 137 9.14 -14.86 -9.50
CA HIS A 137 8.19 -14.04 -10.24
C HIS A 137 7.85 -14.69 -11.58
N LYS A 138 6.56 -14.76 -11.89
CA LYS A 138 6.04 -15.05 -13.22
C LYS A 138 5.19 -13.90 -13.72
N GLU A 139 5.12 -13.73 -15.04
CA GLU A 139 4.31 -12.66 -15.60
C GLU A 139 2.81 -12.88 -15.35
N SER A 140 2.37 -14.15 -15.31
CA SER A 140 0.99 -14.52 -14.98
C SER A 140 0.58 -14.15 -13.55
N ASP A 141 1.51 -14.07 -12.60
CA ASP A 141 1.23 -13.74 -11.19
C ASP A 141 0.51 -12.39 -11.07
N PHE A 142 0.80 -11.44 -11.97
CA PHE A 142 0.16 -10.13 -11.94
C PHE A 142 -1.35 -10.21 -12.17
N GLN A 143 -1.78 -10.92 -13.20
CA GLN A 143 -3.21 -11.01 -13.53
C GLN A 143 -3.94 -12.04 -12.68
N GLU A 144 -3.34 -13.22 -12.49
CA GLU A 144 -4.01 -14.36 -11.86
C GLU A 144 -4.03 -14.27 -10.33
N LEU A 145 -3.07 -13.55 -9.73
CA LEU A 145 -2.98 -13.43 -8.27
C LEU A 145 -3.17 -12.01 -7.79
N TYR A 146 -2.40 -11.04 -8.29
CA TYR A 146 -2.42 -9.68 -7.74
C TYR A 146 -3.71 -8.94 -8.08
N SER A 147 -4.03 -8.79 -9.37
CA SER A 147 -5.25 -8.11 -9.82
C SER A 147 -6.50 -8.80 -9.29
N GLU A 148 -6.60 -10.12 -9.44
CA GLU A 148 -7.78 -10.87 -9.00
C GLU A 148 -7.99 -10.84 -7.47
N LEU A 149 -6.91 -10.81 -6.68
CA LEU A 149 -7.02 -10.61 -5.24
C LEU A 149 -7.59 -9.22 -4.96
N LEU A 150 -6.99 -8.17 -5.50
CA LEU A 150 -7.42 -6.79 -5.26
C LEU A 150 -8.88 -6.56 -5.68
N ASP A 151 -9.28 -7.06 -6.84
CA ASP A 151 -10.68 -7.04 -7.31
C ASP A 151 -11.62 -7.76 -6.34
N THR A 152 -11.14 -8.84 -5.70
CA THR A 152 -11.89 -9.59 -4.70
C THR A 152 -11.96 -8.86 -3.37
N LEU A 153 -10.89 -8.20 -2.93
CA LEU A 153 -10.90 -7.37 -1.73
C LEU A 153 -11.85 -6.18 -1.90
N GLU A 154 -11.86 -5.53 -3.06
CA GLU A 154 -12.76 -4.42 -3.38
C GLU A 154 -14.21 -4.90 -3.40
N ALA A 155 -14.52 -5.97 -4.15
CA ALA A 155 -15.89 -6.44 -4.32
C ALA A 155 -16.53 -6.94 -3.01
N LEU A 156 -15.72 -7.38 -2.06
CA LEU A 156 -16.15 -7.94 -0.78
C LEU A 156 -15.85 -7.01 0.41
N GLU A 157 -15.31 -5.82 0.17
CA GLU A 157 -14.89 -4.84 1.18
C GLU A 157 -14.02 -5.46 2.30
N LEU A 158 -13.04 -6.27 1.91
CA LEU A 158 -12.15 -6.94 2.87
C LEU A 158 -11.05 -6.01 3.35
N ASP A 159 -10.67 -6.19 4.61
CA ASP A 159 -9.53 -5.48 5.18
C ASP A 159 -8.23 -5.85 4.44
N PHE A 160 -7.56 -4.83 3.91
CA PHE A 160 -6.40 -5.02 3.05
C PHE A 160 -5.26 -5.71 3.80
N ASN A 161 -4.80 -5.13 4.91
CA ASN A 161 -3.62 -5.64 5.63
C ASN A 161 -3.94 -6.96 6.36
N HIS A 162 -5.12 -7.12 6.94
CA HIS A 162 -5.53 -8.37 7.58
C HIS A 162 -5.60 -9.51 6.58
N THR A 163 -6.03 -9.29 5.33
CA THR A 163 -6.05 -10.34 4.32
C THR A 163 -4.66 -10.97 4.16
N PHE A 164 -3.62 -10.15 3.94
CA PHE A 164 -2.26 -10.66 3.81
C PHE A 164 -1.74 -11.31 5.10
N ARG A 165 -2.07 -10.73 6.27
CA ARG A 165 -1.69 -11.34 7.56
C ARG A 165 -2.36 -12.70 7.77
N LYS A 166 -3.65 -12.84 7.45
CA LYS A 166 -4.40 -14.11 7.53
C LYS A 166 -3.82 -15.16 6.58
N LEU A 167 -3.48 -14.79 5.34
CA LEU A 167 -2.80 -15.68 4.38
C LEU A 167 -1.49 -16.25 4.92
N SER A 168 -0.76 -15.47 5.73
CA SER A 168 0.51 -15.90 6.33
C SER A 168 0.37 -17.11 7.25
N SER A 169 -0.84 -17.37 7.76
CA SER A 169 -1.12 -18.45 8.72
C SER A 169 -1.86 -19.65 8.11
N ILE A 170 -2.18 -19.61 6.82
CA ILE A 170 -2.89 -20.70 6.13
C ILE A 170 -1.86 -21.70 5.59
N GLY A 171 -1.96 -22.97 6.00
CA GLY A 171 -1.18 -24.08 5.42
C GLY A 171 -1.76 -24.54 4.08
N MET A 172 -0.92 -25.06 3.18
CA MET A 172 -1.38 -25.52 1.86
C MET A 172 -2.25 -26.77 1.96
N ALA A 173 -2.02 -27.59 3.00
CA ALA A 173 -2.86 -28.74 3.33
C ALA A 173 -4.25 -28.33 3.86
N ASP A 174 -4.37 -27.13 4.46
CA ASP A 174 -5.62 -26.63 5.02
C ASP A 174 -6.60 -26.13 3.94
N ILE A 175 -6.13 -25.99 2.69
CA ILE A 175 -6.90 -25.52 1.53
C ILE A 175 -6.84 -26.51 0.34
N SER A 176 -6.53 -27.78 0.61
CA SER A 176 -6.36 -28.81 -0.40
C SER A 176 -7.66 -29.23 -1.09
N THR A 177 -8.79 -29.14 -0.39
CA THR A 177 -10.12 -29.44 -0.94
C THR A 177 -10.96 -28.17 -1.13
N GLU A 178 -12.00 -28.26 -1.96
CA GLU A 178 -12.93 -27.14 -2.16
C GLU A 178 -13.68 -26.76 -0.87
N GLU A 179 -14.14 -27.75 -0.11
CA GLU A 179 -14.81 -27.54 1.18
C GLU A 179 -13.92 -26.78 2.18
N GLN A 180 -12.66 -27.19 2.27
CA GLN A 180 -11.64 -26.51 3.08
C GLN A 180 -11.44 -25.04 2.66
N ARG A 181 -11.36 -24.78 1.34
CA ARG A 181 -11.24 -23.42 0.81
C ARG A 181 -12.47 -22.57 1.10
N LEU A 182 -13.66 -23.13 1.00
CA LEU A 182 -14.92 -22.44 1.32
C LEU A 182 -15.04 -22.11 2.82
N ASP A 183 -14.56 -22.99 3.71
CA ASP A 183 -14.49 -22.71 5.14
C ASP A 183 -13.51 -21.56 5.43
N ILE A 184 -12.28 -21.67 4.93
CA ILE A 184 -11.24 -20.67 5.15
C ILE A 184 -11.61 -19.31 4.54
N ALA A 185 -12.26 -19.28 3.38
CA ALA A 185 -12.74 -18.06 2.76
C ALA A 185 -13.64 -17.24 3.71
N GLY A 186 -14.49 -17.90 4.51
CA GLY A 186 -15.35 -17.23 5.49
C GLY A 186 -14.57 -16.50 6.60
N ARG A 187 -13.34 -16.90 6.88
CA ARG A 187 -12.48 -16.30 7.92
C ARG A 187 -11.88 -14.96 7.49
N PHE A 188 -11.98 -14.59 6.21
CA PHE A 188 -11.52 -13.29 5.71
C PHE A 188 -12.50 -12.17 6.00
N PHE A 189 -13.79 -12.48 6.16
CA PHE A 189 -14.84 -11.50 6.42
C PHE A 189 -14.68 -10.87 7.80
N HIS A 190 -15.27 -9.68 7.95
CA HIS A 190 -15.39 -9.02 9.25
C HIS A 190 -16.26 -9.87 10.19
N HIS A 191 -16.09 -9.72 11.50
CA HIS A 191 -16.91 -10.41 12.51
C HIS A 191 -18.42 -10.15 12.35
N GLU A 192 -18.80 -9.02 11.76
CA GLU A 192 -20.20 -8.64 11.48
C GLU A 192 -20.75 -9.28 10.19
N GLY A 193 -19.92 -10.04 9.47
CA GLY A 193 -20.22 -10.60 8.16
C GLY A 193 -19.85 -9.67 7.00
N LEU A 194 -20.47 -9.91 5.85
CA LEU A 194 -20.28 -9.07 4.65
C LEU A 194 -20.91 -7.69 4.85
N GLY A 195 -20.25 -6.65 4.35
CA GLY A 195 -20.75 -5.27 4.41
C GLY A 195 -22.10 -5.13 3.72
N SER A 196 -22.95 -4.19 4.16
CA SER A 196 -24.26 -3.96 3.53
C SER A 196 -24.17 -3.35 2.11
N THR A 197 -23.00 -2.81 1.76
CA THR A 197 -22.68 -2.10 0.51
C THR A 197 -21.90 -2.95 -0.49
N VAL A 198 -21.49 -4.16 -0.12
CA VAL A 198 -20.73 -5.05 -1.00
C VAL A 198 -21.52 -5.40 -2.26
N ALA A 199 -20.80 -5.59 -3.37
CA ALA A 199 -21.39 -6.00 -4.64
C ALA A 199 -21.97 -7.43 -4.57
N VAL A 200 -21.38 -8.29 -3.74
CA VAL A 200 -21.77 -9.70 -3.57
C VAL A 200 -22.46 -9.89 -2.22
N LYS A 201 -23.80 -9.93 -2.22
CA LYS A 201 -24.60 -10.01 -0.98
C LYS A 201 -24.80 -11.43 -0.44
N ASP A 202 -24.55 -12.45 -1.27
CA ASP A 202 -24.63 -13.84 -0.87
C ASP A 202 -23.27 -14.31 -0.34
N GLU A 203 -23.22 -14.71 0.93
CA GLU A 203 -22.02 -15.23 1.57
C GLU A 203 -21.47 -16.47 0.84
N SER A 204 -22.35 -17.31 0.29
CA SER A 204 -21.94 -18.51 -0.46
C SER A 204 -21.19 -18.13 -1.72
N GLU A 205 -21.66 -17.10 -2.43
CA GLU A 205 -21.00 -16.57 -3.63
C GLU A 205 -19.67 -15.89 -3.27
N ALA A 206 -19.64 -15.11 -2.19
CA ALA A 206 -18.41 -14.47 -1.70
C ALA A 206 -17.35 -15.50 -1.31
N ARG A 207 -17.73 -16.55 -0.56
CA ARG A 207 -16.86 -17.68 -0.22
C ARG A 207 -16.36 -18.38 -1.46
N ALA A 208 -17.24 -18.66 -2.43
CA ALA A 208 -16.85 -19.30 -3.68
C ALA A 208 -15.85 -18.47 -4.48
N ARG A 209 -15.99 -17.13 -4.50
CA ARG A 209 -15.04 -16.21 -5.15
C ARG A 209 -13.66 -16.30 -4.52
N LEU A 210 -13.55 -16.17 -3.20
CA LEU A 210 -12.28 -16.33 -2.48
C LEU A 210 -11.70 -17.74 -2.62
N ALA A 211 -12.54 -18.78 -2.55
CA ALA A 211 -12.10 -20.16 -2.68
C ALA A 211 -11.46 -20.46 -4.04
N ARG A 212 -11.99 -19.87 -5.13
CA ARG A 212 -11.36 -19.95 -6.46
C ARG A 212 -10.00 -19.28 -6.51
N TRP A 213 -9.86 -18.11 -5.89
CA TRP A 213 -8.58 -17.43 -5.80
C TRP A 213 -7.56 -18.19 -4.93
N LEU A 214 -8.00 -18.73 -3.79
CA LEU A 214 -7.19 -19.55 -2.89
C LEU A 214 -6.63 -20.79 -3.58
N GLU A 215 -7.38 -21.40 -4.50
CA GLU A 215 -6.88 -22.52 -5.32
C GLU A 215 -5.72 -22.07 -6.22
N LYS A 216 -5.86 -20.95 -6.93
CA LYS A 216 -4.79 -20.40 -7.78
C LYS A 216 -3.54 -20.07 -6.96
N TRP A 217 -3.74 -19.41 -5.82
CA TRP A 217 -2.65 -19.09 -4.89
C TRP A 217 -1.98 -20.36 -4.36
N ARG A 218 -2.74 -21.37 -3.94
CA ARG A 218 -2.22 -22.66 -3.47
C ARG A 218 -1.33 -23.33 -4.51
N VAL A 219 -1.83 -23.47 -5.75
CA VAL A 219 -1.08 -24.07 -6.86
C VAL A 219 0.25 -23.33 -7.07
N ARG A 220 0.21 -22.00 -7.07
CA ARG A 220 1.40 -21.18 -7.25
C ARG A 220 2.40 -21.32 -6.10
N ILE A 221 1.93 -21.41 -4.86
CA ILE A 221 2.78 -21.59 -3.67
C ILE A 221 3.44 -22.97 -3.67
N ILE A 222 2.70 -24.03 -3.99
CA ILE A 222 3.25 -25.38 -4.07
C ILE A 222 4.34 -25.46 -5.13
N GLU A 223 4.22 -24.72 -6.23
CA GLU A 223 5.29 -24.64 -7.22
C GLU A 223 6.60 -24.06 -6.67
N ASP A 224 6.52 -22.97 -5.89
CA ASP A 224 7.71 -22.30 -5.33
C ASP A 224 8.30 -23.04 -4.11
N TRP A 225 7.44 -23.63 -3.29
CA TRP A 225 7.79 -24.13 -1.95
C TRP A 225 7.78 -25.64 -1.84
N LYS A 226 7.00 -26.34 -2.68
CA LYS A 226 6.54 -27.72 -2.49
C LYS A 226 5.58 -27.87 -1.30
N GLU A 227 4.73 -28.88 -1.36
CA GLU A 227 3.77 -29.18 -0.28
C GLU A 227 4.43 -30.04 0.80
N THR A 228 5.14 -29.40 1.73
CA THR A 228 5.76 -30.04 2.90
C THR A 228 5.60 -29.17 4.15
N PRO A 229 5.48 -29.76 5.36
CA PRO A 229 5.36 -28.99 6.60
C PRO A 229 6.50 -27.98 6.82
N GLU A 230 7.73 -28.34 6.47
CA GLU A 230 8.91 -27.49 6.63
C GLU A 230 8.87 -26.29 5.67
N ALA A 231 8.43 -26.52 4.43
CA ALA A 231 8.27 -25.45 3.45
C ALA A 231 7.13 -24.50 3.84
N ASP A 232 6.02 -25.03 4.35
CA ASP A 232 4.89 -24.25 4.86
C ASP A 232 5.29 -23.38 6.05
N ALA A 233 6.04 -23.94 7.02
CA ALA A 233 6.55 -23.19 8.16
C ALA A 233 7.49 -22.05 7.74
N SER A 234 8.36 -22.33 6.76
CA SER A 234 9.29 -21.34 6.21
C SER A 234 8.55 -20.22 5.45
N ARG A 235 7.56 -20.55 4.62
CA ARG A 235 6.69 -19.58 3.94
C ARG A 235 5.97 -18.71 4.96
N ALA A 236 5.34 -19.32 5.97
CA ALA A 236 4.60 -18.61 7.00
C ALA A 236 5.50 -17.58 7.73
N ALA A 237 6.73 -17.97 8.06
CA ALA A 237 7.71 -17.07 8.67
C ALA A 237 8.10 -15.89 7.74
N GLU A 238 8.34 -16.15 6.45
CA GLU A 238 8.64 -15.09 5.48
C GLU A 238 7.46 -14.12 5.29
N MET A 239 6.25 -14.66 5.17
CA MET A 239 5.03 -13.86 5.02
C MET A 239 4.73 -13.03 6.27
N LYS A 240 4.87 -13.60 7.47
CA LYS A 240 4.69 -12.85 8.73
C LYS A 240 5.67 -11.68 8.87
N ASN A 241 6.87 -11.81 8.30
CA ASN A 241 7.87 -10.73 8.26
C ASN A 241 7.62 -9.69 7.15
N ALA A 242 6.69 -9.95 6.23
CA ALA A 242 6.28 -9.01 5.18
C ALA A 242 4.89 -8.40 5.42
N ASN A 243 4.06 -9.06 6.23
CA ASN A 243 2.67 -8.69 6.47
C ASN A 243 2.51 -8.26 7.93
N PRO A 244 2.34 -6.96 8.21
CA PRO A 244 2.25 -6.46 9.58
C PRO A 244 1.01 -7.02 10.28
N LYS A 245 1.15 -7.31 11.57
CA LYS A 245 0.02 -7.57 12.48
C LYS A 245 -0.59 -6.24 12.95
N PHE A 246 0.23 -5.23 13.21
CA PHE A 246 -0.21 -3.91 13.65
C PHE A 246 -0.02 -2.84 12.56
N VAL A 247 -1.05 -2.02 12.38
CA VAL A 247 -1.03 -0.83 11.51
C VAL A 247 -1.64 0.33 12.30
N PRO A 248 -1.02 1.53 12.34
CA PRO A 248 -1.57 2.68 13.04
C PRO A 248 -2.73 3.30 12.24
N ARG A 249 -3.90 2.64 12.30
CA ARG A 249 -5.13 3.04 11.60
C ARG A 249 -5.71 4.31 12.21
N SER A 250 -6.52 5.04 11.44
CA SER A 250 -7.08 6.34 11.87
C SER A 250 -7.83 6.25 13.20
N TRP A 251 -8.63 5.19 13.42
CA TRP A 251 -9.36 5.00 14.68
C TRP A 251 -8.47 4.81 15.90
N ILE A 252 -7.30 4.20 15.71
CA ILE A 252 -6.30 4.04 16.77
C ILE A 252 -5.71 5.40 17.09
N LEU A 253 -5.39 6.21 16.08
CA LEU A 253 -4.85 7.55 16.25
C LEU A 253 -5.85 8.48 16.95
N ASP A 254 -7.12 8.45 16.56
CA ASP A 254 -8.19 9.23 17.20
C ASP A 254 -8.39 8.82 18.66
N GLU A 255 -8.42 7.51 18.94
CA GLU A 255 -8.54 7.00 20.30
C GLU A 255 -7.32 7.40 21.15
N LEU A 256 -6.12 7.38 20.57
CA LEU A 256 -4.90 7.83 21.25
C LEU A 256 -4.98 9.31 21.63
N ILE A 257 -5.42 10.17 20.70
CA ILE A 257 -5.63 11.60 20.97
C ILE A 257 -6.60 11.76 22.14
N GLU A 258 -7.74 11.06 22.10
CA GLU A 258 -8.74 11.14 23.18
C GLU A 258 -8.17 10.68 24.54
N ARG A 259 -7.53 9.52 24.60
CA ARG A 259 -6.97 8.98 25.85
C ARG A 259 -5.87 9.89 26.42
N VAL A 260 -5.03 10.47 25.57
CA VAL A 260 -3.93 11.34 26.00
C VAL A 260 -4.43 12.71 26.43
N GLU A 261 -5.29 13.35 25.62
CA GLU A 261 -5.72 14.73 25.85
C GLU A 261 -6.82 14.85 26.90
N LYS A 262 -7.79 13.93 26.91
CA LYS A 262 -8.96 14.00 27.80
C LYS A 262 -8.80 13.15 29.06
N ASN A 263 -8.21 11.96 28.94
CA ASN A 263 -8.12 11.01 30.05
C ASN A 263 -6.75 11.06 30.77
N GLY A 264 -5.75 11.73 30.19
CA GLY A 264 -4.41 11.88 30.77
C GLY A 264 -3.55 10.61 30.70
N GLU A 265 -3.93 9.62 29.88
CA GLU A 265 -3.27 8.31 29.78
C GLU A 265 -2.00 8.34 28.90
N ARG A 266 -1.02 9.18 29.23
CA ARG A 266 0.17 9.39 28.37
C ARG A 266 1.02 8.14 28.10
N GLU A 267 1.02 7.18 29.01
CA GLU A 267 1.81 5.95 28.90
C GLU A 267 1.40 5.08 27.69
N ILE A 268 0.18 5.25 27.16
CA ILE A 268 -0.28 4.52 25.98
C ILE A 268 0.53 4.84 24.72
N LEU A 269 1.12 6.05 24.65
CA LEU A 269 1.94 6.46 23.51
C LEU A 269 3.15 5.55 23.33
N ASP A 270 3.83 5.21 24.43
CA ASP A 270 4.99 4.31 24.40
C ASP A 270 4.59 2.90 23.94
N ARG A 271 3.38 2.46 24.29
CA ARG A 271 2.85 1.15 23.92
C ARG A 271 2.52 1.06 22.44
N ILE A 272 1.75 2.01 21.91
CA ILE A 272 1.46 2.03 20.48
C ILE A 272 2.71 2.31 19.65
N MET A 273 3.64 3.14 20.14
CA MET A 273 4.92 3.35 19.47
C MET A 273 5.71 2.04 19.36
N ALA A 274 5.77 1.22 20.42
CA ALA A 274 6.40 -0.10 20.35
C ALA A 274 5.73 -1.01 19.31
N MET A 275 4.39 -1.00 19.23
CA MET A 275 3.64 -1.75 18.22
C MET A 275 3.95 -1.26 16.79
N ALA A 276 4.04 0.06 16.59
CA ALA A 276 4.36 0.66 15.29
C ALA A 276 5.81 0.43 14.85
N LEU A 277 6.76 0.38 15.78
CA LEU A 277 8.18 0.14 15.51
C LEU A 277 8.48 -1.34 15.24
N GLU A 278 7.66 -2.26 15.78
CA GLU A 278 7.80 -3.70 15.59
C GLU A 278 6.50 -4.33 15.05
N PRO A 279 5.96 -3.88 13.91
CA PRO A 279 4.57 -4.15 13.50
C PRO A 279 4.34 -5.60 13.05
N PHE A 280 5.40 -6.38 12.84
CA PHE A 280 5.35 -7.75 12.36
C PHE A 280 5.28 -8.81 13.48
N LYS A 281 5.55 -8.39 14.74
CA LYS A 281 5.49 -9.28 15.90
C LYS A 281 4.08 -9.83 16.09
N ASP A 282 4.03 -11.02 16.68
CA ASP A 282 2.77 -11.63 17.10
C ASP A 282 2.27 -11.05 18.45
N GLU A 283 3.15 -10.50 19.29
CA GLU A 283 2.84 -9.92 20.60
C GLU A 283 3.90 -8.90 21.05
N TRP A 284 3.54 -7.97 21.94
CA TRP A 284 4.42 -6.89 22.43
C TRP A 284 4.61 -6.87 23.96
N GLY A 285 3.96 -7.79 24.69
CA GLY A 285 4.16 -7.98 26.13
C GLY A 285 3.56 -6.86 26.99
N TRP A 286 2.59 -6.11 26.47
CA TRP A 286 1.84 -5.08 27.19
C TRP A 286 0.58 -5.65 27.85
N ASN A 287 -0.48 -5.82 27.08
CA ASN A 287 -1.75 -6.40 27.52
C ASN A 287 -2.36 -7.11 26.32
N LYS A 288 -2.57 -8.41 26.43
CA LYS A 288 -3.03 -9.24 25.30
C LYS A 288 -4.39 -8.81 24.76
N GLU A 289 -5.32 -8.40 25.62
CA GLU A 289 -6.65 -7.98 25.18
C GLU A 289 -6.60 -6.67 24.41
N GLU A 290 -5.84 -5.67 24.90
CA GLU A 290 -5.64 -4.40 24.17
C GLU A 290 -4.86 -4.60 22.88
N GLU A 291 -3.78 -5.41 22.89
CA GLU A 291 -3.00 -5.72 21.69
C GLU A 291 -3.85 -6.37 20.60
N GLU A 292 -4.65 -7.39 20.96
CA GLU A 292 -5.57 -8.04 20.02
C GLU A 292 -6.69 -7.11 19.57
N ARG A 293 -7.17 -6.17 20.40
CA ARG A 293 -8.15 -5.15 19.98
C ARG A 293 -7.57 -4.20 18.94
N PHE A 294 -6.36 -3.70 19.16
CA PHE A 294 -5.68 -2.79 18.22
C PHE A 294 -5.21 -3.47 16.93
N CYS A 295 -5.01 -4.80 16.95
CA CYS A 295 -4.73 -5.60 15.76
C CYS A 295 -6.00 -6.22 15.14
N GLY A 296 -7.15 -6.03 15.77
CA GLY A 296 -8.42 -6.64 15.40
C GLY A 296 -9.17 -5.83 14.34
N ASP A 297 -10.36 -6.32 13.99
CA ASP A 297 -11.23 -5.66 13.02
C ASP A 297 -11.52 -4.21 13.40
N VAL A 298 -11.56 -3.37 12.37
CA VAL A 298 -11.90 -1.95 12.52
C VAL A 298 -13.37 -1.82 12.92
N PRO A 299 -13.68 -1.07 13.99
CA PRO A 299 -15.06 -0.84 14.40
C PRO A 299 -15.87 -0.27 13.24
N ARG A 300 -17.07 -0.81 13.00
CA ARG A 300 -17.88 -0.53 11.79
C ARG A 300 -18.05 0.94 11.47
N TYR A 301 -18.31 1.75 12.49
CA TYR A 301 -18.57 3.18 12.36
C TYR A 301 -17.30 4.04 12.24
N GLN A 302 -16.12 3.42 12.32
CA GLN A 302 -14.81 4.08 12.24
C GLN A 302 -14.00 3.63 11.02
N ARG A 303 -14.61 2.85 10.12
CA ARG A 303 -13.97 2.47 8.85
C ARG A 303 -13.93 3.67 7.90
N ALA A 304 -12.82 3.80 7.17
CA ALA A 304 -12.66 4.84 6.14
C ALA A 304 -12.85 6.28 6.67
N MET A 305 -12.42 6.55 7.90
CA MET A 305 -12.45 7.91 8.44
C MET A 305 -11.58 8.85 7.60
N GLN A 306 -12.03 10.10 7.49
CA GLN A 306 -11.32 11.17 6.83
C GLN A 306 -11.03 12.28 7.84
N CYS A 307 -9.90 12.95 7.66
CA CYS A 307 -9.49 14.06 8.51
C CYS A 307 -9.43 15.37 7.70
N SER A 308 -9.60 16.49 8.40
CA SER A 308 -9.34 17.81 7.82
C SER A 308 -7.86 18.17 7.92
N CYS A 309 -7.32 18.82 6.87
CA CYS A 309 -5.99 19.41 6.91
C CYS A 309 -5.89 20.59 7.90
N SER A 310 -7.03 21.02 8.44
CA SER A 310 -7.20 22.11 9.38
C SER A 310 -7.53 21.54 10.75
N SER A 311 -6.51 21.38 11.60
CA SER A 311 -6.61 21.27 13.06
C SER A 311 -5.51 22.12 13.67
#